data_AF-A0A7S4KUL8-F1
#
_entry.id   AF-A0A7S4KUL8-F1
#
_cell.length_a   1.000
_cell.length_b   1.000
_cell.length_c   1.000
_cell.angle_alpha   90.00
_cell.angle_beta   90.00
_cell.angle_gamma   90.00
#
_symmetry.space_group_name_H-M   'P 1'
#
loop_
_entity.id
_entity.type
_entity.pdbx_description
1 polymer ?
#
loop_
_entity_poly.entity_id
_entity_poly.type
_entity_poly.pdbx_seq_one_letter_code
_entity_poly.pdbx_strand_id
1 'polypeptide(L)'
;ISHSFTFMLHLPALLTLDNSVGKVDKSTLSQQTLMELLIAGFTNAEGLIVIGNENVSRWTGITQTDLDTTTDIDWGWLNLEGTIDLQWVPASVEEVLLAGKLSGSLN
;
A
#
# COMPACT_ATOMS: atom_id res chain seq x y z
N ILE A 1 -6.66 14.45 -27.78
CA ILE A 1 -6.80 13.05 -27.33
C ILE A 1 -6.78 13.08 -25.82
N SER A 2 -7.96 13.16 -25.21
CA SER A 2 -8.13 13.18 -23.76
C SER A 2 -8.07 11.74 -23.28
N HIS A 3 -6.95 11.33 -22.69
CA HIS A 3 -6.90 10.06 -21.99
C HIS A 3 -7.30 10.32 -20.55
N SER A 4 -8.60 10.14 -20.27
CA SER A 4 -9.02 9.77 -18.92
C SER A 4 -8.50 8.37 -18.68
N PHE A 5 -7.28 8.24 -18.15
CA PHE A 5 -6.81 6.98 -17.59
C PHE A 5 -7.40 6.86 -16.20
N THR A 6 -8.56 6.23 -16.12
CA THR A 6 -9.02 5.64 -14.87
C THR A 6 -7.91 4.70 -14.40
N PHE A 7 -7.21 5.07 -13.34
CA PHE A 7 -6.33 4.17 -12.61
C PHE A 7 -7.16 2.96 -12.21
N MET A 8 -6.98 1.86 -12.94
CA MET A 8 -7.59 0.58 -12.58
C MET A 8 -6.76 0.04 -11.41
N LEU A 9 -6.96 0.62 -10.22
CA LEU A 9 -6.75 -0.11 -8.99
C LEU A 9 -7.50 -1.42 -9.19
N HIS A 10 -6.79 -2.54 -9.25
CA HIS A 10 -7.41 -3.85 -9.24
C HIS A 10 -7.91 -4.12 -7.81
N LEU A 11 -8.75 -3.22 -7.30
CA LEU A 11 -9.57 -3.45 -6.14
C LEU A 11 -10.34 -4.73 -6.47
N PRO A 12 -10.08 -5.86 -5.80
CA PRO A 12 -11.03 -6.95 -5.88
C PRO A 12 -12.35 -6.34 -5.44
N ALA A 13 -13.39 -6.53 -6.24
CA ALA A 13 -14.69 -5.86 -6.15
C ALA A 13 -15.50 -6.21 -4.87
N LEU A 14 -14.82 -6.51 -3.76
CA LEU A 14 -15.35 -7.12 -2.55
C LEU A 14 -14.91 -6.41 -1.26
N LEU A 15 -14.16 -5.31 -1.32
CA LEU A 15 -13.97 -4.44 -0.16
C LEU A 15 -14.99 -3.31 -0.19
N THR A 16 -16.27 -3.69 -0.30
CA THR A 16 -17.31 -2.88 0.33
C THR A 16 -16.97 -2.86 1.80
N LEU A 17 -16.45 -1.71 2.25
CA LEU A 17 -16.11 -1.39 3.62
C LEU A 17 -17.40 -1.39 4.46
N ASP A 18 -17.97 -2.56 4.67
CA ASP A 18 -18.97 -2.79 5.70
C ASP A 18 -18.19 -2.92 7.01
N ASN A 19 -18.21 -1.83 7.78
CA ASN A 19 -17.68 -1.76 9.14
C ASN A 19 -18.35 -2.76 10.13
N SER A 20 -19.17 -3.70 9.67
CA SER A 20 -19.81 -4.75 10.48
C SER A 20 -19.46 -6.19 10.09
N VAL A 21 -18.67 -6.45 9.04
CA VAL A 21 -18.39 -7.82 8.58
C VAL A 21 -16.95 -8.23 8.90
N GLY A 22 -16.82 -9.18 9.84
CA GLY A 22 -15.71 -10.12 10.01
C GLY A 22 -14.32 -9.62 9.69
N LYS A 23 -13.52 -9.37 10.74
CA LYS A 23 -12.07 -9.16 10.72
C LYS A 23 -11.42 -9.85 9.51
N VAL A 24 -11.00 -9.07 8.51
CA VAL A 24 -10.45 -9.58 7.26
C VAL A 24 -9.26 -10.48 7.58
N ASP A 25 -9.32 -11.75 7.16
CA ASP A 25 -8.21 -12.67 7.34
C ASP A 25 -7.09 -12.30 6.37
N LYS A 26 -6.11 -11.54 6.89
CA LYS A 26 -4.95 -11.06 6.13
C LYS A 26 -4.17 -12.19 5.47
N SER A 27 -4.23 -13.41 6.01
CA SER A 27 -3.53 -14.58 5.44
C SER A 27 -4.09 -15.02 4.08
N THR A 28 -5.33 -14.61 3.76
CA THR A 28 -5.98 -14.89 2.47
C THR A 28 -5.68 -13.84 1.40
N LEU A 29 -5.08 -12.71 1.78
CA LEU A 29 -4.76 -11.61 0.88
C LEU A 29 -3.36 -11.77 0.29
N SER A 30 -3.23 -11.40 -0.99
CA SER A 30 -1.92 -11.33 -1.62
C SER A 30 -1.09 -10.18 -1.04
N GLN A 31 0.24 -10.28 -1.11
CA GLN A 31 1.14 -9.17 -0.73
C GLN A 31 0.79 -7.89 -1.52
N GLN A 32 0.43 -8.03 -2.80
CA GLN A 32 0.00 -6.92 -3.63
C GLN A 32 -1.26 -6.24 -3.06
N THR A 33 -2.28 -7.01 -2.73
CA THR A 33 -3.54 -6.47 -2.17
C THR A 33 -3.31 -5.79 -0.82
N LEU A 34 -2.47 -6.37 0.04
CA LEU A 34 -2.10 -5.76 1.33
C LEU A 34 -1.41 -4.41 1.14
N MET A 35 -0.49 -4.31 0.18
CA MET A 35 0.21 -3.08 -0.15
C MET A 35 -0.70 -2.02 -0.78
N GLU A 36 -1.61 -2.43 -1.66
CA GLU A 36 -2.63 -1.54 -2.24
C GLU A 36 -3.55 -0.97 -1.16
N LEU A 37 -3.95 -1.79 -0.17
CA LEU A 37 -4.75 -1.34 0.97
C LEU A 37 -3.98 -0.43 1.92
N LEU A 38 -2.68 -0.68 2.11
CA LEU A 38 -1.81 0.15 2.94
C LEU A 38 -1.73 1.59 2.41
N ILE A 39 -1.69 1.77 1.08
CA ILE A 39 -1.56 3.09 0.45
C ILE A 39 -2.91 3.72 0.02
N ALA A 40 -4.02 2.98 0.14
CA ALA A 40 -5.34 3.42 -0.33
C ALA A 40 -5.84 4.71 0.32
N GLY A 41 -5.34 5.03 1.52
CA GLY A 41 -5.69 6.24 2.26
C GLY A 41 -4.83 7.46 1.94
N PHE A 42 -3.78 7.34 1.13
CA PHE A 42 -2.94 8.47 0.74
C PHE A 42 -3.58 9.31 -0.35
N THR A 43 -3.54 10.63 -0.19
CA THR A 43 -4.08 11.57 -1.18
C THR A 43 -3.10 11.88 -2.31
N ASN A 44 -1.81 11.58 -2.13
CA ASN A 44 -0.73 11.83 -3.09
C ASN A 44 0.10 10.56 -3.36
N ALA A 45 -0.56 9.42 -3.56
CA ALA A 45 0.07 8.11 -3.81
C ALA A 45 0.74 7.96 -5.20
N GLU A 46 0.61 8.95 -6.09
CA GLU A 46 1.12 8.87 -7.47
C GLU A 46 2.64 8.64 -7.56
N GLY A 47 3.40 9.06 -6.54
CA GLY A 47 4.85 8.81 -6.45
C GLY A 47 5.24 7.39 -6.00
N LEU A 48 4.30 6.65 -5.42
CA LEU A 48 4.53 5.32 -4.82
C LEU A 48 4.48 4.21 -5.87
N ILE A 49 3.49 4.27 -6.76
CA ILE A 49 3.26 3.26 -7.78
C ILE A 49 4.01 3.67 -9.05
N VAL A 50 4.89 2.79 -9.54
CA VAL A 50 5.50 2.98 -10.85
C VAL A 50 4.42 2.79 -11.92
N ILE A 51 4.16 3.85 -12.69
CA ILE A 51 3.12 3.88 -13.74
C ILE A 51 3.28 2.67 -14.68
N GLY A 52 2.22 1.88 -14.83
CA GLY A 52 2.19 0.70 -15.69
C GLY A 52 2.77 -0.57 -15.05
N ASN A 53 2.99 -0.58 -13.72
CA ASN A 53 3.52 -1.73 -13.02
C ASN A 53 2.67 -2.09 -11.80
N GLU A 54 2.09 -3.28 -11.85
CA GLU A 54 1.29 -3.87 -10.77
C GLU A 54 2.15 -4.60 -9.72
N ASN A 55 3.44 -4.85 -10.01
CA ASN A 55 4.30 -5.59 -9.10
C ASN A 55 4.87 -4.69 -7.99
N VAL A 56 4.52 -5.01 -6.74
CA VAL A 56 4.99 -4.34 -5.52
C VAL A 56 6.51 -4.26 -5.45
N SER A 57 7.25 -5.28 -5.87
CA SER A 57 8.73 -5.25 -5.81
C SER A 57 9.35 -4.13 -6.65
N ARG A 58 8.55 -3.49 -7.51
CA ARG A 58 8.96 -2.42 -8.40
C ARG A 58 8.36 -1.07 -8.00
N TRP A 59 7.63 -1.00 -6.89
CA TRP A 59 7.13 0.27 -6.37
C TRP A 59 8.29 1.10 -5.84
N THR A 60 8.10 2.41 -5.86
CA THR A 60 9.07 3.38 -5.38
C THR A 60 9.32 3.18 -3.88
N GLY A 61 10.60 3.15 -3.48
CA GLY A 61 10.98 3.03 -2.07
C GLY A 61 10.88 1.62 -1.49
N ILE A 62 10.56 0.61 -2.31
CA ILE A 62 10.54 -0.79 -1.88
C ILE A 62 11.90 -1.44 -2.18
N THR A 63 12.53 -1.99 -1.15
CA THR A 63 13.76 -2.78 -1.27
C THR A 63 13.51 -4.18 -0.73
N GLN A 64 13.82 -5.20 -1.53
CA GLN A 64 13.81 -6.60 -1.07
C GLN A 64 15.24 -7.02 -0.75
N THR A 65 15.45 -7.59 0.42
CA THR A 65 16.76 -8.14 0.79
C THR A 65 16.83 -9.63 0.48
N ASP A 66 17.89 -10.04 -0.21
CA ASP A 66 18.11 -11.43 -0.66
C ASP A 66 18.27 -12.42 0.50
N LEU A 67 18.55 -11.93 1.70
CA LEU A 67 18.91 -12.75 2.85
C LEU A 67 17.71 -13.28 3.64
N ASP A 68 16.52 -12.67 3.56
CA ASP A 68 15.41 -13.08 4.43
C ASP A 68 13.99 -12.86 3.88
N THR A 69 13.79 -12.64 2.57
CA THR A 69 12.48 -12.28 1.98
C THR A 69 11.82 -11.03 2.59
N THR A 70 12.60 -10.28 3.35
CA THR A 70 12.16 -9.05 4.00
C THR A 70 12.05 -7.93 2.99
N THR A 71 11.02 -7.11 3.17
CA THR A 71 10.75 -5.92 2.37
C THR A 71 10.89 -4.68 3.24
N ASP A 72 11.83 -3.81 2.90
CA ASP A 72 11.97 -2.48 3.50
C ASP A 72 11.22 -1.46 2.66
N ILE A 73 10.47 -0.58 3.33
CA ILE A 73 9.69 0.49 2.71
C ILE A 73 10.24 1.84 3.17
N ASP A 74 10.85 2.59 2.25
CA ASP A 74 11.28 3.97 2.45
C ASP A 74 10.48 4.93 1.56
N TRP A 75 9.48 5.55 2.18
CA TRP A 75 8.70 6.65 1.60
C TRP A 75 8.93 7.97 2.33
N GLY A 76 9.96 8.07 3.17
CA GLY A 76 10.25 9.25 3.99
C GLY A 76 10.56 10.50 3.16
N TRP A 77 10.96 10.33 1.92
CA TRP A 77 11.30 11.41 1.00
C TRP A 77 10.12 11.87 0.12
N LEU A 78 8.96 11.19 0.17
CA LEU A 78 7.81 11.48 -0.68
C LEU A 78 6.82 12.51 -0.11
N ASN A 79 7.02 12.96 1.13
CA ASN A 79 6.14 13.91 1.84
C ASN A 79 4.64 13.56 1.67
N LEU A 80 4.28 12.37 2.14
CA LEU A 80 2.95 11.79 1.96
C LEU A 80 1.89 12.53 2.78
N GLU A 81 0.67 12.57 2.25
CA GLU A 81 -0.50 13.16 2.90
C GLU A 81 -1.66 12.14 2.92
N GLY A 82 -2.44 12.18 4.00
CA GLY A 82 -3.68 11.39 4.10
C GLY A 82 -3.71 10.47 5.32
N THR A 83 -4.28 9.29 5.13
CA THR A 83 -4.43 8.27 6.17
C THR A 83 -3.64 7.02 5.86
N ILE A 84 -3.00 6.44 6.87
CA ILE A 84 -2.40 5.11 6.81
C ILE A 84 -3.04 4.19 7.85
N ASP A 85 -3.31 2.95 7.45
CA ASP A 85 -3.82 1.92 8.33
C ASP A 85 -2.80 0.77 8.40
N LEU A 86 -2.04 0.77 9.50
CA LEU A 86 -0.90 -0.13 9.69
C LEU A 86 -1.32 -1.59 9.85
N GLN A 87 -2.63 -1.87 9.98
CA GLN A 87 -3.10 -3.25 9.94
C GLN A 87 -2.85 -3.92 8.58
N TRP A 88 -2.70 -3.16 7.49
CA TRP A 88 -2.48 -3.74 6.16
C TRP A 88 -1.01 -3.96 5.80
N VAL A 89 -0.07 -3.68 6.71
CA VAL A 89 1.35 -3.95 6.50
C VAL A 89 1.55 -5.47 6.27
N PRO A 90 2.12 -5.90 5.13
CA PRO A 90 2.41 -7.30 4.88
C PRO A 90 3.38 -7.88 5.92
N ALA A 91 3.24 -9.16 6.24
CA ALA A 91 4.09 -9.82 7.23
C ALA A 91 5.58 -9.90 6.82
N SER A 92 5.89 -9.75 5.53
CA SER A 92 7.25 -9.70 5.02
C SER A 92 7.92 -8.33 5.19
N VAL A 93 7.19 -7.30 5.65
CA VAL A 93 7.75 -5.97 5.85
C VAL A 93 8.35 -5.86 7.24
N GLU A 94 9.61 -5.49 7.33
CA GLU A 94 10.33 -5.29 8.61
C GLU A 94 10.35 -3.82 9.01
N GLU A 95 10.68 -2.93 8.07
CA GLU A 95 10.77 -1.50 8.31
C GLU A 95 9.87 -0.69 7.37
N VAL A 96 9.18 0.32 7.92
CA VAL A 96 8.41 1.31 7.16
C VAL A 96 8.80 2.70 7.63
N LEU A 97 9.49 3.44 6.77
CA LEU A 97 9.82 4.85 6.96
C LEU A 97 8.82 5.74 6.21
N LEU A 98 8.15 6.61 6.97
CA LEU A 98 7.13 7.53 6.47
C LEU A 98 7.43 8.95 6.94
N ALA A 99 7.16 9.92 6.08
CA ALA A 99 7.15 11.33 6.46
C ALA A 99 6.07 12.10 5.72
N GLY A 100 5.57 13.15 6.37
CA GLY A 100 4.57 14.06 5.82
C GLY A 100 3.41 14.30 6.77
N LYS A 101 2.23 14.63 6.22
CA LYS A 101 1.01 14.94 6.99
C LYS A 101 0.11 13.72 7.05
N LEU A 102 0.43 12.83 7.98
CA LEU A 102 -0.23 11.53 8.11
C LEU A 102 -1.14 11.47 9.34
N SER A 103 -2.24 10.77 9.18
CA SER A 103 -3.13 10.34 10.26
C SER A 103 -3.40 8.85 10.11
N GLY A 104 -3.87 8.16 11.14
CA GLY A 104 -4.01 6.71 11.04
C GLY A 104 -4.35 6.01 12.33
N SER A 105 -4.42 4.69 12.23
CA SER A 105 -4.63 3.79 13.37
C SER A 105 -3.49 2.80 13.49
N LEU A 106 -3.06 2.57 14.73
CA LEU A 106 -2.18 1.47 15.13
C LEU A 106 -3.08 0.47 15.87
N ASN A 107 -3.13 -0.78 15.41
CA ASN A 107 -3.91 -1.84 16.03
C ASN A 107 -3.00 -2.85 16.72
#